data_AF-A0A3B8VK75-F1
#
_entry.id   AF-A0A3B8VK75-F1
#
_cell.length_a   1.000
_cell.length_b   1.000
_cell.length_c   1.000
_cell.angle_alpha   90.00
_cell.angle_beta   90.00
_cell.angle_gamma   90.00
#
_symmetry.space_group_name_H-M   'P 1'
#
loop_
_entity.id
_entity.type
_entity.pdbx_description
1 polymer ?
#
loop_
_entity_poly.entity_id
_entity_poly.type
_entity_poly.pdbx_seq_one_letter_code
_entity_poly.pdbx_strand_id
1 'polypeptide(L)' 'KTISGSDDVTNSTPNMENYEEDYENFQLDVPEFYNFGFDVTDRWAEDRTKLALITVDESGMRA' A
#
# COMPACT_ATOMS: atom_id res chain seq x y z
N LYS A 1 4.14 14.23 40.66
CA LYS A 1 2.92 14.07 39.85
C LYS A 1 3.37 13.58 38.48
N THR A 2 3.43 12.27 38.32
CA THR A 2 3.66 11.59 37.06
C THR A 2 2.50 11.91 36.13
N ILE A 3 2.79 12.37 34.92
CA ILE A 3 1.83 12.37 33.81
C ILE A 3 2.24 11.19 32.95
N SER A 4 1.51 10.08 33.11
CA SER A 4 1.51 8.96 32.18
C SER A 4 0.74 9.39 30.94
N GLY A 5 1.43 10.05 30.01
CA GLY A 5 0.99 10.14 28.62
C GLY A 5 1.39 8.85 27.93
N SER A 6 0.45 7.94 27.74
CA SER A 6 0.60 6.78 26.87
C SER A 6 0.53 7.25 25.42
N ASP A 7 1.60 7.89 24.95
CA ASP A 7 1.80 8.12 23.53
C ASP A 7 2.35 6.81 22.97
N ASP A 8 1.44 5.93 22.53
CA ASP A 8 1.76 4.81 21.64
C ASP A 8 2.17 5.42 20.28
N VAL A 9 3.37 6.03 20.25
CA VAL A 9 4.08 6.32 19.02
C VAL A 9 4.42 4.93 18.50
N THR A 10 3.55 4.39 17.65
CA THR A 10 3.79 3.18 16.89
C THR A 10 5.11 3.39 16.16
N ASN A 11 6.19 2.89 16.76
CA ASN A 11 7.54 2.95 16.24
C ASN A 11 7.61 1.93 15.12
N SER A 12 6.89 2.21 14.04
CA SER A 12 6.77 1.33 12.90
C SER A 12 8.07 1.46 12.13
N THR A 13 8.90 0.44 12.23
CA THR A 13 10.07 0.31 11.38
C THR A 13 9.62 0.43 9.93
N PRO A 14 10.31 1.24 9.10
CA PRO A 14 9.96 1.37 7.69
C PRO A 14 10.11 0.01 7.00
N ASN A 15 9.26 -0.26 5.99
CA ASN A 15 9.33 -1.50 5.19
C ASN A 15 10.66 -1.66 4.43
N MET A 16 11.41 -0.57 4.28
CA MET A 16 12.75 -0.52 3.68
C MET A 16 13.69 0.06 4.73
N GLU A 17 14.53 -0.81 5.30
CA GLU A 17 15.47 -0.44 6.37
C GLU A 17 16.84 -0.04 5.82
N ASN A 18 17.22 -0.59 4.66
CA ASN A 18 18.50 -0.33 4.00
C ASN A 18 18.31 -0.24 2.48
N TYR A 19 18.32 1.00 1.97
CA TYR A 19 18.13 1.26 0.54
C TYR A 19 19.16 0.55 -0.34
N GLU A 20 20.44 0.53 0.06
CA GLU A 20 21.51 -0.01 -0.80
C GLU A 20 21.37 -1.53 -0.95
N GLU A 21 21.08 -2.21 0.15
CA GLU A 21 20.85 -3.66 0.17
C GLU A 21 19.57 -4.04 -0.58
N ASP A 22 18.47 -3.31 -0.37
CA ASP A 22 17.21 -3.58 -1.04
C ASP A 22 17.31 -3.30 -2.54
N TYR A 23 18.02 -2.25 -2.95
CA TYR A 23 18.25 -1.94 -4.37
C TYR A 23 19.08 -3.02 -5.07
N GLU A 24 20.11 -3.54 -4.42
CA GLU A 24 20.98 -4.58 -5.00
C GLU A 24 20.29 -5.95 -5.11
N ASN A 25 19.46 -6.30 -4.13
CA ASN A 25 18.95 -7.67 -3.99
C ASN A 25 17.48 -7.83 -4.42
N PHE A 26 16.68 -6.76 -4.42
CA PHE A 26 15.26 -6.87 -4.77
C PHE A 26 15.08 -7.17 -6.26
N GLN A 27 14.31 -8.21 -6.54
CA GLN A 27 13.89 -8.56 -7.89
C GLN A 27 12.41 -8.95 -7.89
N LEU A 28 11.69 -8.53 -8.92
CA LEU A 28 10.33 -9.00 -9.15
C LEU A 28 10.40 -10.43 -9.71
N ASP A 29 9.65 -11.33 -9.09
CA ASP A 29 9.39 -12.65 -9.67
C ASP A 29 8.36 -12.50 -10.80
N VAL A 30 8.85 -12.48 -12.05
CA VAL A 30 8.01 -12.23 -13.23
C VAL A 30 7.57 -13.57 -13.83
N PRO A 31 6.27 -13.91 -13.77
CA PRO A 31 5.78 -15.17 -14.32
C PRO A 31 5.70 -15.12 -15.86
N GLU A 32 5.72 -16.30 -16.49
CA GLU A 32 5.60 -16.46 -17.96
C GLU A 32 4.29 -15.87 -18.50
N PHE A 33 3.21 -15.96 -17.73
CA PHE A 33 1.92 -15.36 -18.03
C PHE A 33 1.51 -14.43 -16.89
N TYR A 34 1.34 -13.15 -17.22
CA TYR A 34 0.86 -12.13 -16.29
C TYR A 34 -0.13 -11.21 -17.00
N ASN A 35 -1.31 -11.02 -16.40
CA ASN A 35 -2.26 -10.01 -16.84
C ASN A 35 -2.76 -9.22 -15.63
N PHE A 36 -2.39 -7.95 -15.53
CA PHE A 36 -2.78 -7.09 -14.41
C PHE A 36 -4.30 -7.03 -14.15
N GLY A 37 -5.11 -7.07 -15.20
CA GLY A 37 -6.57 -7.08 -15.08
C GLY A 37 -7.07 -8.35 -14.38
N PHE A 38 -6.70 -9.52 -14.89
CA PHE A 38 -7.13 -10.80 -14.30
C PHE A 38 -6.44 -11.11 -12.98
N ASP A 39 -5.13 -10.87 -12.88
CA ASP A 39 -4.33 -11.31 -11.75
C ASP A 39 -4.39 -10.36 -10.54
N VAL A 40 -4.75 -9.09 -10.74
CA VAL A 40 -4.80 -8.13 -9.63
C VAL A 40 -6.21 -7.58 -9.49
N THR A 41 -6.74 -7.01 -10.57
CA THR A 41 -8.00 -6.27 -10.50
C THR A 41 -9.20 -7.19 -10.28
N ASP A 42 -9.29 -8.30 -11.01
CA ASP A 42 -10.40 -9.26 -10.86
C ASP A 42 -10.36 -9.96 -9.49
N ARG A 43 -9.17 -10.32 -8.99
CA ARG A 43 -9.00 -10.86 -7.63
C ARG A 43 -9.51 -9.87 -6.57
N TRP A 44 -9.24 -8.57 -6.76
CA TRP A 44 -9.75 -7.53 -5.86
C TRP A 44 -11.25 -7.29 -6.03
N ALA A 45 -11.80 -7.49 -7.22
CA ALA A 45 -13.23 -7.35 -7.48
C ALA A 45 -14.10 -8.44 -6.81
N GLU A 46 -13.50 -9.56 -6.39
CA GLU A 46 -14.16 -10.56 -5.54
C GLU A 46 -14.67 -9.92 -4.23
N ASP A 47 -13.89 -9.02 -3.64
CA ASP A 47 -14.35 -8.14 -2.56
C ASP A 47 -14.99 -6.87 -3.13
N ARG A 48 -16.32 -6.93 -3.25
CA ARG A 48 -17.15 -5.83 -3.76
C ARG A 48 -17.11 -4.56 -2.92
N THR A 49 -16.55 -4.60 -1.71
CA THR A 49 -16.43 -3.44 -0.82
C THR A 49 -15.08 -2.73 -0.93
N LYS A 50 -14.10 -3.34 -1.61
CA LYS A 50 -12.77 -2.78 -1.78
C LYS A 50 -12.81 -1.56 -2.71
N LEU A 51 -12.36 -0.42 -2.19
CA LEU A 51 -12.29 0.82 -2.95
C LEU A 51 -11.22 0.74 -4.04
N ALA A 52 -11.62 0.88 -5.29
CA ALA A 52 -10.73 0.80 -6.45
C ALA A 52 -10.28 2.17 -6.97
N LEU A 53 -11.17 3.16 -6.96
CA LEU A 53 -10.91 4.49 -7.48
C LEU A 53 -11.73 5.53 -6.73
N ILE A 54 -11.07 6.60 -6.30
CA ILE A 54 -11.71 7.86 -5.93
C ILE A 54 -11.27 8.87 -6.98
N THR A 55 -12.21 9.58 -7.60
CA THR A 55 -11.90 10.68 -8.50
C THR A 55 -12.57 11.92 -7.97
N VAL A 56 -11.80 12.97 -7.77
CA VAL A 56 -12.33 14.24 -7.25
C VAL A 56 -12.30 15.25 -8.38
N ASP A 57 -13.33 16.09 -8.47
CA ASP A 57 -13.34 17.20 -9.42
C ASP A 57 -12.29 18.27 -9.09
N GLU A 58 -12.06 19.20 -10.02
CA GLU A 58 -11.06 20.28 -9.86
C GLU A 58 -11.30 21.15 -8.62
N SER A 59 -12.54 21.20 -8.12
CA SER A 59 -12.89 22.00 -6.94
C SER A 59 -12.53 21.31 -5.63
N GLY A 60 -12.20 20.01 -5.66
CA GLY A 60 -11.89 19.24 -4.46
C GLY A 60 -13.11 18.93 -3.58
N MET A 61 -14.31 19.36 -3.96
CA MET A 61 -15.50 19.29 -3.11
C MET A 61 -16.33 18.02 -3.30
N ARG A 62 -16.12 17.28 -4.41
CA ARG A 62 -16.93 16.10 -4.75
C ARG A 62 -16.06 15.00 -5.32
N ALA A 63 -16.24 13.81 -4.76
CA ALA A 63 -15.68 12.54 -5.22
C ALA A 63 -16.74 11.69 -5.94
#